data_AF-A0A847FBL0-F1
#
_entry.id   AF-A0A847FBL0-F1
#
_cell.length_a   1.000
_cell.length_b   1.000
_cell.length_c   1.000
_cell.angle_alpha   90.00
_cell.angle_beta   90.00
_cell.angle_gamma   90.00
#
_symmetry.space_group_name_H-M   'P 1'
#
loop_
_entity.id
_entity.type
_entity.pdbx_description
1 polymer ?
#
loop_
_entity_poly.entity_id
_entity_poly.type
_entity_poly.pdbx_seq_one_letter_code
_entity_poly.pdbx_strand_id
1 'polypeptide(L)'
;MSNATDMGRWLRLFLNGGALDGNQLVKSETINEMLTPATYYRKDGHTVGYGMGWLVDTDSNGIKRIWHGGDTPSFLADMMILPDYSTGVTIMINSQTSTQGHLIAPGLTSIFLDIELEQLASPWWAHWKTIDSFSFGIFSICVALIIGLGLFIWRIVCKVRCHHYVLFKPRIPAKWLPAKLIFLYNIPLATYCLLVVIGYISFKLIYGYNIFKVIGDVLLVAPPSIWAAAVSVLALIALWSLTLSTVTIVIRCNYKTEQR
;
A
#
# COMPACT_ATOMS: atom_id res chain seq x y z
N MET A 1 6.61 8.51 -23.53
CA MET A 1 7.20 9.60 -22.72
C MET A 1 6.89 10.92 -23.43
N SER A 2 6.70 12.00 -22.68
CA SER A 2 6.28 13.33 -23.18
C SER A 2 7.00 14.43 -22.38
N ASN A 3 6.72 15.70 -22.67
CA ASN A 3 7.19 16.88 -21.94
C ASN A 3 6.07 17.93 -21.77
N ALA A 4 6.35 19.01 -21.04
CA ALA A 4 5.34 20.02 -20.70
C ALA A 4 4.81 20.76 -21.92
N THR A 5 5.66 21.02 -22.91
CA THR A 5 5.26 21.67 -24.16
C THR A 5 4.31 20.79 -24.97
N ASP A 6 4.62 19.50 -25.11
CA ASP A 6 3.77 18.55 -25.83
C ASP A 6 2.43 18.35 -25.12
N MET A 7 2.45 18.18 -23.80
CA MET A 7 1.23 18.05 -23.00
C MET A 7 0.40 19.35 -23.02
N GLY A 8 1.03 20.53 -23.04
CA GLY A 8 0.31 21.80 -23.20
C GLY A 8 -0.40 21.90 -24.56
N ARG A 9 0.25 21.45 -25.65
CA ARG A 9 -0.38 21.35 -26.98
C ARG A 9 -1.53 20.36 -26.99
N TRP A 10 -1.37 19.22 -26.30
CA TRP A 10 -2.43 18.22 -26.13
C TRP A 10 -3.65 18.81 -25.41
N LEU A 11 -3.48 19.54 -24.30
CA LEU A 11 -4.61 20.16 -23.60
C LEU A 11 -5.28 21.25 -24.43
N ARG A 12 -4.51 22.06 -25.18
CA ARG A 12 -5.06 23.03 -26.15
C ARG A 12 -5.91 22.35 -27.23
N LEU A 13 -5.50 21.18 -27.71
CA LEU A 13 -6.29 20.41 -28.69
C LEU A 13 -7.68 20.06 -28.14
N PHE A 14 -7.77 19.58 -26.90
CA PHE A 14 -9.06 19.23 -26.28
C PHE A 14 -9.91 20.46 -25.98
N LEU A 15 -9.31 21.52 -25.44
CA LEU A 15 -9.99 22.80 -25.18
C LEU A 15 -10.61 23.40 -26.46
N ASN A 16 -9.91 23.26 -27.59
CA ASN A 16 -10.35 23.81 -28.87
C ASN A 16 -11.15 22.79 -29.70
N GLY A 17 -11.74 21.77 -29.09
CA GLY A 17 -12.59 20.81 -29.80
C GLY A 17 -11.89 20.10 -30.97
N GLY A 18 -10.59 19.82 -30.83
CA GLY A 18 -9.80 19.04 -31.78
C GLY A 18 -9.04 19.88 -32.81
N ALA A 19 -9.09 21.21 -32.68
CA ALA A 19 -8.26 22.12 -33.45
C ALA A 19 -6.96 22.48 -32.73
N LEU A 20 -5.85 22.53 -33.44
CA LEU A 20 -4.57 22.98 -32.91
C LEU A 20 -3.82 23.78 -33.98
N ASP A 21 -3.33 24.96 -33.59
CA ASP A 21 -2.56 25.87 -34.44
C ASP A 21 -3.21 26.12 -35.83
N GLY A 22 -4.54 26.31 -35.84
CA GLY A 22 -5.32 26.62 -37.03
C GLY A 22 -5.76 25.40 -37.86
N ASN A 23 -5.36 24.18 -37.49
CA ASN A 23 -5.73 22.96 -38.21
C ASN A 23 -6.69 22.11 -37.38
N GLN A 24 -7.73 21.56 -38.02
CA GLN A 24 -8.61 20.56 -37.42
C GLN A 24 -7.91 19.19 -37.47
N LEU A 25 -7.32 18.76 -36.35
CA LEU A 25 -6.60 17.49 -36.29
C LEU A 25 -7.51 16.32 -35.92
N VAL A 26 -8.52 16.58 -35.09
CA VAL A 26 -9.51 15.59 -34.62
C VAL A 26 -10.90 16.21 -34.76
N LYS A 27 -11.90 15.49 -35.25
CA LYS A 27 -13.26 16.04 -35.35
C LYS A 27 -13.80 16.44 -33.97
N SER A 28 -14.54 17.55 -33.90
CA SER A 28 -15.08 18.03 -32.62
C SER A 28 -16.04 17.04 -31.97
N GLU A 29 -16.80 16.29 -32.78
CA GLU A 29 -17.68 15.22 -32.30
C GLU A 29 -16.87 14.11 -31.61
N THR A 30 -15.68 13.79 -32.12
CA THR A 30 -14.79 12.78 -31.52
C THR A 30 -14.20 13.26 -30.19
N ILE A 31 -13.83 14.55 -30.07
CA ILE A 31 -13.42 15.12 -28.78
C ILE A 31 -14.57 15.03 -27.77
N ASN A 32 -15.78 15.43 -28.17
CA ASN A 32 -16.96 15.37 -27.32
C ASN A 32 -17.28 13.93 -26.88
N GLU A 33 -17.16 12.97 -27.79
CA GLU A 33 -17.35 11.55 -27.48
C GLU A 33 -16.31 11.07 -26.45
N MET A 34 -15.03 11.39 -26.63
CA MET A 34 -13.97 11.00 -25.69
C MET A 34 -14.17 11.59 -24.28
N LEU A 35 -14.71 12.81 -24.21
CA LEU A 35 -14.99 13.51 -22.95
C LEU A 35 -16.37 13.18 -22.36
N THR A 36 -17.20 12.42 -23.05
CA THR A 36 -18.52 12.00 -22.54
C THR A 36 -18.34 10.77 -21.65
N PRO A 37 -18.76 10.82 -20.37
CA PRO A 37 -18.64 9.67 -19.50
C PRO A 37 -19.54 8.51 -19.94
N ALA A 38 -18.96 7.31 -20.04
CA ALA A 38 -19.69 6.08 -20.28
C ALA A 38 -20.18 5.44 -18.97
N THR A 39 -19.54 5.76 -17.86
CA THR A 39 -19.87 5.26 -16.53
C THR A 39 -19.70 6.34 -15.48
N TYR A 40 -20.42 6.21 -14.37
CA TYR A 40 -20.38 7.12 -13.23
C TYR A 40 -20.23 6.33 -11.94
N TYR A 41 -19.47 6.86 -11.00
CA TYR A 41 -19.33 6.31 -9.66
C TYR A 41 -19.35 7.42 -8.62
N ARG A 42 -19.64 7.05 -7.36
CA ARG A 42 -19.59 7.98 -6.24
C ARG A 42 -18.23 7.91 -5.56
N LYS A 43 -17.60 9.06 -5.34
CA LYS A 43 -16.36 9.21 -4.58
C LYS A 43 -16.49 10.42 -3.67
N ASP A 44 -16.31 10.20 -2.36
CA ASP A 44 -16.33 11.26 -1.33
C ASP A 44 -17.60 12.15 -1.36
N GLY A 45 -18.74 11.60 -1.79
CA GLY A 45 -20.00 12.34 -1.93
C GLY A 45 -20.23 12.97 -3.32
N HIS A 46 -19.21 12.97 -4.19
CA HIS A 46 -19.26 13.50 -5.55
C HIS A 46 -19.57 12.41 -6.57
N THR A 47 -20.21 12.81 -7.67
CA THR A 47 -20.41 11.92 -8.83
C THR A 47 -19.28 12.17 -9.81
N VAL A 48 -18.47 11.15 -10.06
CA VAL A 48 -17.35 11.20 -11.01
C VAL A 48 -17.69 10.32 -12.20
N GLY A 49 -17.63 10.90 -13.39
CA GLY A 49 -17.77 10.20 -14.67
C GLY A 49 -16.42 9.75 -15.22
N TYR A 50 -16.40 8.63 -15.93
CA TYR A 50 -15.23 8.18 -16.69
C TYR A 50 -15.57 8.05 -18.18
N GLY A 51 -14.91 8.87 -19.01
CA GLY A 51 -14.97 8.84 -20.48
C GLY A 51 -13.89 7.94 -21.08
N MET A 52 -13.44 8.26 -22.29
CA MET A 52 -12.37 7.50 -22.96
C MET A 52 -10.99 7.95 -22.47
N GLY A 53 -10.62 7.52 -21.26
CA GLY A 53 -9.34 7.88 -20.63
C GLY A 53 -9.34 9.25 -19.94
N TRP A 54 -10.53 9.75 -19.57
CA TRP A 54 -10.70 11.02 -18.86
C TRP A 54 -11.68 10.85 -17.71
N LEU A 55 -11.34 11.42 -16.57
CA LEU A 55 -12.25 11.62 -15.45
C LEU A 55 -12.97 12.96 -15.64
N VAL A 56 -14.27 12.99 -15.38
CA VAL A 56 -15.11 14.18 -15.52
C VAL A 56 -15.94 14.32 -14.26
N ASP A 57 -15.76 15.41 -13.54
CA ASP A 57 -16.54 15.71 -12.36
C ASP A 57 -16.76 17.21 -12.20
N THR A 58 -17.66 17.53 -11.28
CA THR A 58 -17.94 18.89 -10.84
C THR A 58 -17.69 18.93 -9.34
N ASP A 59 -16.87 19.88 -8.92
CA ASP A 59 -16.52 20.03 -7.50
C ASP A 59 -17.66 20.65 -6.68
N SER A 60 -17.48 20.76 -5.36
CA SER A 60 -18.47 21.38 -4.47
C SER A 60 -18.80 22.84 -4.80
N ASN A 61 -17.89 23.52 -5.51
CA ASN A 61 -18.03 24.91 -5.92
C ASN A 61 -18.70 25.06 -7.29
N GLY A 62 -19.12 23.94 -7.91
CA GLY A 62 -19.78 23.93 -9.21
C GLY A 62 -18.83 23.99 -10.40
N ILE A 63 -17.51 23.88 -10.18
CA ILE A 63 -16.51 23.97 -11.22
C ILE A 63 -16.36 22.62 -11.91
N LYS A 64 -16.64 22.58 -13.21
CA LYS A 64 -16.42 21.39 -14.03
C LYS A 64 -14.93 21.21 -14.33
N ARG A 65 -14.42 20.02 -14.04
CA ARG A 65 -13.03 19.63 -14.34
C ARG A 65 -12.99 18.31 -15.11
N ILE A 66 -12.08 18.24 -16.07
CA ILE A 66 -11.83 17.06 -16.90
C ILE A 66 -10.35 16.73 -16.77
N TRP A 67 -10.01 15.57 -16.22
CA TRP A 67 -8.66 15.33 -15.75
C TRP A 67 -8.25 13.87 -15.86
N HIS A 68 -6.94 13.63 -15.75
CA HIS A 68 -6.39 12.30 -15.58
C HIS A 68 -5.02 12.42 -14.89
N GLY A 69 -4.78 11.54 -13.92
CA GLY A 69 -3.49 11.39 -13.26
C GLY A 69 -2.76 10.13 -13.73
N GLY A 70 -1.44 10.11 -13.61
CA GLY A 70 -0.61 8.97 -13.98
C GLY A 70 0.54 8.78 -13.01
N ASP A 71 0.70 7.55 -12.52
CA ASP A 71 1.75 7.18 -11.58
C ASP A 71 2.57 6.00 -12.09
N THR A 72 3.87 6.06 -11.82
CA THR A 72 4.80 4.95 -11.97
C THR A 72 5.75 4.88 -10.76
N PRO A 73 6.57 3.82 -10.65
CA PRO A 73 7.83 3.79 -9.91
C PRO A 73 8.54 5.09 -9.60
N SER A 74 8.71 5.92 -10.61
CA SER A 74 9.68 7.01 -10.55
C SER A 74 9.12 8.32 -11.06
N PHE A 75 7.94 8.30 -11.65
CA PHE A 75 7.34 9.46 -12.31
C PHE A 75 5.87 9.59 -11.92
N LEU A 76 5.45 10.83 -11.72
CA LEU A 76 4.07 11.25 -11.60
C LEU A 76 3.77 12.25 -12.72
N ALA A 77 2.56 12.20 -13.26
CA ALA A 77 2.04 13.21 -14.14
C ALA A 77 0.56 13.48 -13.85
N ASP A 78 0.16 14.74 -13.97
CA ASP A 78 -1.24 15.15 -13.94
C ASP A 78 -1.56 16.02 -15.14
N MET A 79 -2.81 15.94 -15.56
CA MET A 79 -3.39 16.86 -16.50
C MET A 79 -4.86 17.14 -16.16
N MET A 80 -5.25 18.39 -16.34
CA MET A 80 -6.60 18.87 -16.05
C MET A 80 -7.00 19.96 -17.06
N ILE A 81 -8.28 19.97 -17.40
CA ILE A 81 -8.94 20.95 -18.24
C ILE A 81 -10.12 21.52 -17.45
N LEU A 82 -10.24 22.84 -17.45
CA LEU A 82 -11.37 23.60 -16.93
C LEU A 82 -12.04 24.31 -18.12
N PRO A 83 -13.07 23.70 -18.73
CA PRO A 83 -13.69 24.22 -19.94
C PRO A 83 -14.24 25.65 -19.75
N ASP A 84 -14.88 25.90 -18.61
CA ASP A 84 -15.51 27.20 -18.30
C ASP A 84 -14.49 28.35 -18.18
N TYR A 85 -13.22 28.00 -17.94
CA TYR A 85 -12.10 28.94 -17.83
C TYR A 85 -11.17 28.90 -19.04
N SER A 86 -11.50 28.11 -20.08
CA SER A 86 -10.65 27.89 -21.25
C SER A 86 -9.19 27.55 -20.91
N THR A 87 -8.99 26.84 -19.79
CA THR A 87 -7.67 26.65 -19.18
C THR A 87 -7.34 25.16 -19.05
N GLY A 88 -6.10 24.81 -19.36
CA GLY A 88 -5.55 23.47 -19.20
C GLY A 88 -4.22 23.52 -18.47
N VAL A 89 -4.02 22.62 -17.52
CA VAL A 89 -2.81 22.53 -16.69
C VAL A 89 -2.27 21.12 -16.74
N THR A 90 -0.95 20.99 -16.83
CA THR A 90 -0.25 19.72 -16.74
C THR A 90 1.01 19.87 -15.91
N ILE A 91 1.32 18.84 -15.11
CA ILE A 91 2.53 18.76 -14.29
C ILE A 91 3.14 17.38 -14.47
N MET A 92 4.47 17.32 -14.52
CA MET A 92 5.22 16.06 -14.50
C MET A 92 6.34 16.18 -13.48
N ILE A 93 6.52 15.13 -12.69
CA ILE A 93 7.47 15.08 -11.59
C ILE A 93 8.30 13.80 -11.74
N ASN A 94 9.63 13.93 -11.63
CA ASN A 94 10.60 12.83 -11.71
C ASN A 94 10.93 12.23 -10.34
N SER A 95 9.96 12.26 -9.42
CA SER A 95 10.08 11.69 -8.08
C SER A 95 8.77 11.07 -7.66
N GLN A 96 8.85 10.03 -6.83
CA GLN A 96 7.66 9.45 -6.22
C GLN A 96 7.22 10.28 -5.01
N THR A 97 6.31 11.24 -5.25
CA THR A 97 5.68 12.12 -4.24
C THR A 97 4.16 12.02 -4.30
N SER A 98 3.61 10.90 -4.76
CA SER A 98 2.25 10.75 -5.29
C SER A 98 1.13 11.47 -4.52
N THR A 99 1.06 11.37 -3.18
CA THR A 99 -0.01 12.08 -2.45
C THR A 99 0.08 13.59 -2.51
N GLN A 100 1.29 14.16 -2.52
CA GLN A 100 1.49 15.62 -2.61
C GLN A 100 1.58 16.09 -4.07
N GLY A 101 2.10 15.24 -4.96
CA GLY A 101 2.26 15.55 -6.38
C GLY A 101 0.92 15.88 -7.04
N HIS A 102 -0.11 15.09 -6.76
CA HIS A 102 -1.46 15.31 -7.30
C HIS A 102 -2.16 16.58 -6.79
N LEU A 103 -1.62 17.24 -5.76
CA LEU A 103 -2.16 18.50 -5.26
C LEU A 103 -1.57 19.72 -5.97
N ILE A 104 -0.46 19.55 -6.70
CA ILE A 104 0.25 20.69 -7.31
C ILE A 104 -0.56 21.25 -8.47
N ALA A 105 -1.12 20.41 -9.34
CA ALA A 105 -1.90 20.87 -10.50
C ALA A 105 -3.15 21.68 -10.08
N PRO A 106 -4.03 21.17 -9.19
CA PRO A 106 -5.17 21.96 -8.72
C PRO A 106 -4.74 23.18 -7.92
N GLY A 107 -3.71 23.07 -7.06
CA GLY A 107 -3.21 24.22 -6.28
C GLY A 107 -2.65 25.34 -7.16
N LEU A 108 -1.86 25.00 -8.18
CA LEU A 108 -1.34 25.97 -9.14
C LEU A 108 -2.48 26.62 -9.94
N THR A 109 -3.48 25.82 -10.34
CA THR A 109 -4.65 26.31 -11.07
C THR A 109 -5.45 27.31 -10.23
N SER A 110 -5.67 26.99 -8.95
CA SER A 110 -6.32 27.89 -8.00
C SER A 110 -5.63 29.23 -7.88
N ILE A 111 -4.30 29.23 -7.74
CA ILE A 111 -3.51 30.47 -7.67
C ILE A 111 -3.56 31.24 -8.98
N PHE A 112 -3.44 30.55 -10.12
CA PHE A 112 -3.37 31.20 -11.44
C PHE A 112 -4.70 31.82 -11.87
N LEU A 113 -5.83 31.17 -11.57
CA LEU A 113 -7.17 31.62 -11.93
C LEU A 113 -7.86 32.44 -10.83
N ASP A 114 -7.23 32.57 -9.65
CA ASP A 114 -7.83 33.18 -8.45
C ASP A 114 -9.18 32.54 -8.07
N ILE A 115 -9.22 31.21 -8.07
CA ILE A 115 -10.40 30.40 -7.74
C ILE A 115 -10.10 29.39 -6.65
N GLU A 116 -11.12 29.02 -5.88
CA GLU A 116 -11.03 27.92 -4.92
C GLU A 116 -11.42 26.60 -5.61
N LEU A 117 -10.44 25.77 -5.97
CA LEU A 117 -10.67 24.43 -6.49
C LEU A 117 -10.61 23.43 -5.36
N GLU A 118 -11.63 22.58 -5.28
CA GLU A 118 -11.61 21.47 -4.36
C GLU A 118 -10.48 20.49 -4.72
N GLN A 119 -9.64 20.15 -3.74
CA GLN A 119 -8.52 19.25 -3.98
C GLN A 119 -9.01 17.82 -4.18
N LEU A 120 -8.63 17.21 -5.30
CA LEU A 120 -8.89 15.80 -5.56
C LEU A 120 -8.13 14.93 -4.55
N ALA A 121 -8.86 14.07 -3.84
CA ALA A 121 -8.24 13.04 -3.03
C ALA A 121 -7.36 12.16 -3.93
N SER A 122 -6.07 12.08 -3.60
CA SER A 122 -5.08 11.26 -4.29
C SER A 122 -5.63 9.84 -4.50
N PRO A 123 -5.62 9.30 -5.73
CA PRO A 123 -6.18 7.98 -5.99
C PRO A 123 -5.47 6.89 -5.20
N TRP A 124 -6.12 5.77 -4.89
CA TRP A 124 -5.47 4.71 -4.10
C TRP A 124 -4.22 4.13 -4.80
N TRP A 125 -4.17 4.15 -6.13
CA TRP A 125 -3.01 3.69 -6.91
C TRP A 125 -1.80 4.62 -6.77
N ALA A 126 -1.98 5.86 -6.35
CA ALA A 126 -0.89 6.75 -5.94
C ALA A 126 -0.01 6.08 -4.87
N HIS A 127 -0.58 5.17 -4.06
CA HIS A 127 0.14 4.45 -3.01
C HIS A 127 0.87 3.19 -3.50
N TRP A 128 1.00 2.94 -4.80
CA TRP A 128 1.58 1.69 -5.32
C TRP A 128 2.98 1.39 -4.76
N LYS A 129 3.86 2.40 -4.59
CA LYS A 129 5.20 2.20 -3.99
C LYS A 129 5.11 1.73 -2.55
N THR A 130 4.14 2.24 -1.81
CA THR A 130 3.85 1.83 -0.44
C THR A 130 3.35 0.41 -0.39
N ILE A 131 2.41 0.06 -1.27
CA ILE A 131 1.86 -1.28 -1.38
C ILE A 131 2.95 -2.29 -1.74
N ASP A 132 3.82 -1.96 -2.70
CA ASP A 132 4.93 -2.83 -3.13
C ASP A 132 5.95 -3.03 -2.01
N SER A 133 6.41 -1.94 -1.38
CA SER A 133 7.34 -2.00 -0.26
C SER A 133 6.77 -2.78 0.94
N PHE A 134 5.48 -2.62 1.22
CA PHE A 134 4.78 -3.37 2.27
C PHE A 134 4.72 -4.85 1.95
N SER A 135 4.39 -5.19 0.69
CA SER A 135 4.36 -6.56 0.20
C SER A 135 5.74 -7.22 0.30
N PHE A 136 6.80 -6.51 -0.06
CA PHE A 136 8.19 -6.98 0.09
C PHE A 136 8.59 -7.18 1.55
N GLY A 137 8.19 -6.26 2.44
CA GLY A 137 8.40 -6.38 3.88
C GLY A 137 7.72 -7.64 4.46
N ILE A 138 6.45 -7.86 4.12
CA ILE A 138 5.71 -9.06 4.54
C ILE A 138 6.38 -10.33 4.00
N PHE A 139 6.73 -10.34 2.71
CA PHE A 139 7.40 -11.48 2.09
C PHE A 139 8.71 -11.82 2.82
N SER A 140 9.51 -10.81 3.16
CA SER A 140 10.77 -10.97 3.89
C SER A 140 10.55 -11.56 5.29
N ILE A 141 9.50 -11.11 6.00
CA ILE A 141 9.12 -11.67 7.32
C ILE A 141 8.68 -13.12 7.17
N CYS A 142 7.86 -13.46 6.18
CA CYS A 142 7.43 -14.82 5.92
C CYS A 142 8.62 -15.75 5.65
N VAL A 143 9.57 -15.33 4.82
CA VAL A 143 10.80 -16.08 4.54
C VAL A 143 11.61 -16.31 5.82
N ALA A 144 11.79 -15.27 6.65
CA ALA A 144 12.50 -15.41 7.92
C ALA A 144 11.80 -16.38 8.89
N LEU A 145 10.47 -16.33 8.99
CA LEU A 145 9.68 -17.23 9.82
C LEU A 145 9.74 -18.68 9.33
N ILE A 146 9.72 -18.91 8.01
CA ILE A 146 9.84 -20.24 7.40
C ILE A 146 11.23 -20.83 7.65
N ILE A 147 12.30 -20.04 7.45
CA ILE A 147 13.67 -20.46 7.73
C ILE A 147 13.82 -20.80 9.22
N GLY A 148 13.32 -19.94 10.11
CA GLY A 148 13.34 -20.17 11.55
C GLY A 148 12.61 -21.46 11.95
N LEU A 149 11.44 -21.71 11.35
CA LEU A 149 10.64 -22.91 11.62
C LEU A 149 11.36 -24.17 11.13
N GLY A 150 11.96 -24.13 9.94
CA GLY A 150 12.77 -25.21 9.38
C GLY A 150 13.97 -25.56 10.26
N LEU A 151 14.73 -24.55 10.70
CA LEU A 151 15.84 -24.74 11.63
C LEU A 151 15.39 -25.32 12.98
N PHE A 152 14.24 -24.88 13.48
CA PHE A 152 13.67 -25.37 14.73
C PHE A 152 13.26 -26.84 14.62
N ILE A 153 12.51 -27.21 13.58
CA ILE A 153 12.12 -28.60 13.29
C ILE A 153 13.36 -29.47 13.10
N TRP A 154 14.33 -29.01 12.30
CA TRP A 154 15.58 -29.74 12.06
C TRP A 154 16.35 -30.01 13.36
N ARG A 155 16.43 -29.01 14.25
CA ARG A 155 17.05 -29.16 15.57
C ARG A 155 16.33 -30.20 16.42
N ILE A 156 14.99 -30.23 16.41
CA ILE A 156 14.21 -31.26 17.10
C ILE A 156 14.50 -32.64 16.52
N VAL A 157 14.45 -32.80 15.20
CA VAL A 157 14.71 -34.09 14.51
C VAL A 157 16.11 -34.61 14.80
N CYS A 158 17.14 -33.75 14.75
CA CYS A 158 18.51 -34.15 15.08
C CYS A 158 18.63 -34.66 16.52
N LYS A 159 17.99 -33.98 17.48
CA LYS A 159 17.97 -34.41 18.89
C LYS A 159 17.28 -35.76 19.06
N VAL A 160 16.17 -36.00 18.38
CA VAL A 160 15.45 -37.29 18.41
C VAL A 160 16.32 -38.40 17.81
N ARG A 161 16.97 -38.16 16.66
CA ARG A 161 17.81 -39.16 15.98
C ARG A 161 19.07 -39.54 16.74
N CYS A 162 19.67 -38.63 17.50
CA CYS A 162 20.92 -38.89 18.21
C CYS A 162 20.74 -39.62 19.56
N HIS A 163 19.54 -40.15 19.87
CA HIS A 163 19.19 -40.78 21.16
C HIS A 163 19.55 -39.99 22.43
N HIS A 164 19.90 -38.70 22.30
CA HIS A 164 20.18 -37.79 23.42
C HIS A 164 18.87 -37.27 24.00
N TYR A 165 18.06 -38.18 24.55
CA TYR A 165 17.03 -37.81 25.50
C TYR A 165 17.69 -37.61 26.87
N VAL A 166 18.15 -36.39 27.10
CA VAL A 166 17.92 -35.78 28.42
C VAL A 166 16.84 -34.74 28.19
N LEU A 167 15.58 -35.22 28.17
CA LEU A 167 14.45 -34.39 28.56
C LEU A 167 14.89 -33.71 29.85
N PHE A 168 14.93 -32.40 29.85
CA PHE A 168 15.19 -31.61 31.05
C PHE A 168 14.38 -32.24 32.19
N LYS A 169 15.02 -32.89 33.17
CA LYS A 169 14.45 -32.92 34.51
C LYS A 169 14.40 -31.45 34.89
N PRO A 170 13.24 -30.79 35.00
CA PRO A 170 13.26 -29.47 35.58
C PRO A 170 13.65 -29.70 37.04
N ARG A 171 14.93 -29.50 37.38
CA ARG A 171 15.35 -29.24 38.76
C ARG A 171 14.90 -27.84 39.18
N ILE A 172 13.70 -27.44 38.77
CA ILE A 172 13.14 -26.14 39.07
C ILE A 172 11.77 -26.43 39.67
N PRO A 173 11.62 -26.31 41.00
CA PRO A 173 10.32 -26.48 41.62
C PRO A 173 9.33 -25.53 40.95
N ALA A 174 8.15 -26.05 40.62
CA ALA A 174 7.10 -25.40 39.81
C ALA A 174 6.57 -24.04 40.33
N LYS A 175 7.13 -23.51 41.42
CA LYS A 175 6.77 -22.22 42.01
C LYS A 175 7.39 -21.02 41.27
N TRP A 176 8.40 -21.25 40.43
CA TRP A 176 8.99 -20.21 39.60
C TRP A 176 9.21 -20.79 38.22
N LEU A 177 8.36 -20.42 37.24
CA LEU A 177 8.80 -20.45 35.86
C LEU A 177 10.10 -19.62 35.84
N PRO A 178 11.28 -20.21 35.59
CA PRO A 178 12.53 -19.47 35.71
C PRO A 178 12.42 -18.30 34.74
N ALA A 179 12.61 -17.07 35.22
CA ALA A 179 12.43 -15.86 34.42
C ALA A 179 13.08 -15.96 33.02
N LYS A 180 14.18 -16.72 32.91
CA LYS A 180 14.84 -17.09 31.65
C LYS A 180 13.93 -17.71 30.59
N LEU A 181 12.98 -18.58 30.93
CA LEU A 181 12.02 -19.15 29.98
C LEU A 181 11.02 -18.09 29.50
N ILE A 182 10.52 -17.25 30.41
CA ILE A 182 9.65 -16.12 30.05
C ILE A 182 10.39 -15.18 29.08
N PHE A 183 11.63 -14.81 29.37
CA PHE A 183 12.47 -14.03 28.46
C PHE A 183 12.68 -14.74 27.12
N LEU A 184 13.01 -16.04 27.12
CA LEU A 184 13.23 -16.80 25.88
C LEU A 184 11.99 -16.84 24.97
N TYR A 185 10.79 -16.93 25.55
CA TYR A 185 9.53 -16.93 24.80
C TYR A 185 9.06 -15.52 24.40
N ASN A 186 9.38 -14.49 25.17
CA ASN A 186 8.95 -13.11 24.90
C ASN A 186 9.95 -12.32 24.05
N ILE A 187 11.23 -12.70 23.99
CA ILE A 187 12.24 -12.04 23.15
C ILE A 187 11.83 -12.06 21.67
N PRO A 188 11.39 -13.18 21.06
CA PRO A 188 10.95 -13.18 19.66
C PRO A 188 9.78 -12.21 19.41
N LEU A 189 8.82 -12.15 20.35
CA LEU A 189 7.68 -11.24 20.26
C LEU A 189 8.12 -9.78 20.39
N ALA A 190 9.01 -9.47 21.34
CA ALA A 190 9.55 -8.13 21.53
C ALA A 190 10.41 -7.69 20.34
N THR A 191 11.24 -8.58 19.78
CA THR A 191 12.02 -8.32 18.57
C THR A 191 11.11 -8.10 17.37
N TYR A 192 10.03 -8.87 17.23
CA TYR A 192 9.03 -8.65 16.20
C TYR A 192 8.37 -7.27 16.33
N CYS A 193 7.89 -6.90 17.53
CA CYS A 193 7.32 -5.59 17.78
C CYS A 193 8.32 -4.45 17.46
N LEU A 194 9.59 -4.60 17.83
CA LEU A 194 10.63 -3.62 17.52
C LEU A 194 10.88 -3.50 16.01
N LEU A 195 10.94 -4.63 15.28
CA LEU A 195 11.09 -4.64 13.82
C LEU A 195 9.90 -3.96 13.12
N VAL A 196 8.67 -4.16 13.60
CA VAL A 196 7.48 -3.49 13.09
C VAL A 196 7.57 -1.98 13.32
N VAL A 197 8.01 -1.53 14.50
CA VAL A 197 8.18 -0.10 14.81
C VAL A 197 9.29 0.54 13.97
N ILE A 198 10.45 -0.12 13.85
CA ILE A 198 11.56 0.35 13.00
C ILE A 198 11.12 0.41 11.53
N GLY A 199 10.39 -0.61 11.06
CA GLY A 199 9.80 -0.65 9.72
C GLY A 199 8.88 0.54 9.50
N TYR A 200 7.96 0.82 10.43
CA TYR A 200 7.07 1.98 10.37
C TYR A 200 7.81 3.32 10.31
N ILE A 201 8.78 3.54 11.19
CA ILE A 201 9.54 4.79 11.25
C ILE A 201 10.35 4.99 9.98
N SER A 202 11.06 3.94 9.52
CA SER A 202 11.86 3.98 8.29
C SER A 202 10.97 4.26 7.09
N PHE A 203 9.80 3.63 7.02
CA PHE A 203 8.83 3.82 5.96
C PHE A 203 8.32 5.27 5.90
N LYS A 204 7.97 5.84 7.06
CA LYS A 204 7.53 7.24 7.18
C LYS A 204 8.63 8.23 6.79
N LEU A 205 9.89 7.97 7.17
CA LEU A 205 11.01 8.87 6.88
C LEU A 205 11.46 8.81 5.43
N ILE A 206 11.56 7.61 4.85
CA ILE A 206 12.08 7.42 3.49
C ILE A 206 11.04 7.82 2.44
N TYR A 207 9.77 7.50 2.69
CA TYR A 207 8.71 7.66 1.68
C TYR A 207 7.71 8.77 2.02
N GLY A 208 7.74 9.34 3.22
CA GLY A 208 6.85 10.44 3.61
C GLY A 208 5.39 10.03 3.86
N TYR A 209 5.06 8.75 3.80
CA TYR A 209 3.68 8.26 3.98
C TYR A 209 3.42 7.80 5.42
N ASN A 210 2.19 7.97 5.89
CA ASN A 210 1.70 7.32 7.11
C ASN A 210 1.12 5.95 6.77
N ILE A 211 1.79 4.87 7.19
CA ILE A 211 1.36 3.50 6.86
C ILE A 211 -0.06 3.18 7.33
N PHE A 212 -0.50 3.73 8.48
CA PHE A 212 -1.83 3.44 9.03
C PHE A 212 -2.93 4.15 8.23
N LYS A 213 -2.64 5.34 7.71
CA LYS A 213 -3.55 6.04 6.80
C LYS A 213 -3.68 5.27 5.49
N VAL A 214 -2.54 4.85 4.91
CA VAL A 214 -2.54 4.03 3.69
C VAL A 214 -3.26 2.71 3.93
N ILE A 215 -3.03 2.03 5.05
CA ILE A 215 -3.75 0.80 5.40
C ILE A 215 -5.25 1.07 5.57
N GLY A 216 -5.67 2.18 6.18
CA GLY A 216 -7.09 2.55 6.30
C GLY A 216 -7.76 2.79 4.94
N ASP A 217 -7.11 3.57 4.08
CA ASP A 217 -7.62 3.91 2.74
C ASP A 217 -7.56 2.70 1.79
N VAL A 218 -6.53 1.86 1.93
CA VAL A 218 -6.34 0.65 1.13
C VAL A 218 -7.18 -0.51 1.66
N LEU A 219 -7.41 -0.72 2.96
CA LEU A 219 -8.20 -1.86 3.48
C LEU A 219 -9.62 -1.92 2.91
N LEU A 220 -10.23 -0.77 2.59
CA LEU A 220 -11.54 -0.68 1.95
C LEU A 220 -11.52 -1.11 0.47
N VAL A 221 -10.36 -1.11 -0.19
CA VAL A 221 -10.18 -1.35 -1.64
C VAL A 221 -8.96 -2.25 -1.93
N ALA A 222 -8.50 -3.03 -0.94
CA ALA A 222 -7.18 -3.64 -1.01
C ALA A 222 -7.17 -4.78 -2.03
N PRO A 223 -6.18 -4.84 -2.93
CA PRO A 223 -6.03 -5.98 -3.81
C PRO A 223 -5.94 -7.29 -2.99
N PRO A 224 -6.54 -8.40 -3.46
CA PRO A 224 -6.61 -9.67 -2.73
C PRO A 224 -5.25 -10.20 -2.22
N SER A 225 -4.15 -9.84 -2.88
CA SER A 225 -2.79 -10.20 -2.49
C SER A 225 -2.37 -9.64 -1.13
N ILE A 226 -2.79 -8.42 -0.77
CA ILE A 226 -2.49 -7.81 0.54
C ILE A 226 -3.20 -8.58 1.65
N TRP A 227 -4.47 -8.93 1.43
CA TRP A 227 -5.23 -9.77 2.36
C TRP A 227 -4.62 -11.15 2.53
N ALA A 228 -4.23 -11.80 1.43
CA ALA A 228 -3.57 -13.11 1.47
C ALA A 228 -2.24 -13.06 2.24
N ALA A 229 -1.45 -12.00 2.04
CA ALA A 229 -0.18 -11.80 2.74
C ALA A 229 -0.38 -11.60 4.26
N ALA A 230 -1.33 -10.76 4.66
CA ALA A 230 -1.65 -10.52 6.07
C ALA A 230 -2.17 -11.78 6.77
N VAL A 231 -3.09 -12.52 6.14
CA VAL A 231 -3.59 -13.80 6.65
C VAL A 231 -2.46 -14.83 6.76
N SER A 232 -1.53 -14.86 5.81
CA SER A 232 -0.37 -15.76 5.84
C SER A 232 0.55 -15.49 7.03
N VAL A 233 0.81 -14.21 7.35
CA VAL A 233 1.60 -13.83 8.54
C VAL A 233 0.90 -14.27 9.82
N LEU A 234 -0.40 -14.02 9.95
CA LEU A 234 -1.18 -14.44 11.12
C LEU A 234 -1.20 -15.97 11.27
N ALA A 235 -1.38 -16.70 10.17
CA ALA A 235 -1.32 -18.16 10.16
C ALA A 235 0.06 -18.69 10.58
N LEU A 236 1.15 -18.06 10.10
CA LEU A 236 2.52 -18.40 10.52
C LEU A 236 2.76 -18.15 12.01
N ILE A 237 2.30 -17.02 12.54
CA ILE A 237 2.38 -16.71 13.98
C ILE A 237 1.57 -17.73 14.81
N ALA A 238 0.38 -18.11 14.34
CA ALA A 238 -0.43 -19.14 14.98
C ALA A 238 0.26 -20.52 14.98
N LEU A 239 0.87 -20.92 13.85
CA LEU A 239 1.64 -22.16 13.73
C LEU A 239 2.86 -22.16 14.66
N TRP A 240 3.56 -21.04 14.78
CA TRP A 240 4.64 -20.87 15.78
C TRP A 240 4.12 -21.03 17.21
N SER A 241 2.96 -20.46 17.52
CA SER A 241 2.35 -20.56 18.84
C SER A 241 1.91 -22.00 19.18
N LEU A 242 1.34 -22.71 18.20
CA LEU A 242 0.94 -24.12 18.30
C LEU A 242 2.14 -25.06 18.45
N THR A 243 3.21 -24.84 17.70
CA THR A 243 4.45 -25.63 17.79
C THR A 243 5.14 -25.42 19.15
N LEU A 244 5.24 -24.18 19.64
CA LEU A 244 5.76 -23.91 20.97
C LEU A 244 4.91 -24.56 22.08
N SER A 245 3.57 -24.54 21.93
CA SER A 245 2.64 -25.14 22.89
C SER A 245 2.66 -26.67 22.88
N THR A 246 2.75 -27.31 21.70
CA THR A 246 2.84 -28.77 21.59
C THR A 246 4.14 -29.31 22.16
N VAL A 247 5.26 -28.59 21.97
CA VAL A 247 6.53 -28.92 22.65
C VAL A 247 6.34 -28.96 24.17
N THR A 248 5.63 -28.00 24.77
CA THR A 248 5.35 -28.04 26.22
C THR A 248 4.44 -29.20 26.65
N ILE A 249 3.53 -29.68 25.80
CA ILE A 249 2.62 -30.81 26.11
C ILE A 249 3.38 -32.14 26.06
N VAL A 250 4.20 -32.37 25.03
CA VAL A 250 5.02 -33.59 24.90
C VAL A 250 5.97 -33.74 26.08
N ILE A 251 6.52 -32.63 26.59
CA ILE A 251 7.32 -32.60 27.81
C ILE A 251 6.53 -33.10 29.05
N ARG A 252 5.21 -32.85 29.11
CA ARG A 252 4.37 -33.18 30.27
C ARG A 252 3.91 -34.64 30.29
N CYS A 253 3.67 -35.26 29.14
CA CYS A 253 3.21 -36.65 29.04
C CYS A 253 4.27 -37.67 29.50
N ASN A 254 5.56 -37.44 29.22
CA ASN A 254 6.62 -38.35 29.69
C ASN A 254 6.83 -38.33 31.21
N TYR A 255 6.29 -37.34 31.93
CA TYR A 255 6.36 -37.29 33.39
C TYR A 255 5.46 -38.33 34.08
N LYS A 256 4.40 -38.82 33.40
CA LYS A 256 3.45 -39.78 33.98
C LYS A 256 3.81 -41.25 33.72
N THR A 257 4.62 -41.54 32.72
CA THR A 257 4.97 -42.91 32.32
C THR A 257 6.17 -43.49 33.06
N GLU A 258 6.96 -42.68 33.79
CA GLU A 258 8.09 -43.14 34.61
C GLU A 258 7.75 -43.34 36.12
N GLN A 259 6.46 -43.26 36.52
CA GLN A 259 6.01 -43.50 37.90
C GLN A 259 5.22 -44.81 38.09
N ARG A 260 5.57 -45.88 37.37
CA ARG A 260 5.12 -47.24 37.70
C ARG A 260 6.30 -48.17 37.84
#